data_AF-A0A960ZMI3-F1
#
_entry.id   AF-A0A960ZMI3-F1
#
_cell.length_a   1.000
_cell.length_b   1.000
_cell.length_c   1.000
_cell.angle_alpha   90.00
_cell.angle_beta   90.00
_cell.angle_gamma   90.00
#
_symmetry.space_group_name_H-M   'P 1'
#
loop_
_entity.id
_entity.type
_entity.pdbx_description
1 polymer ?
#
loop_
_entity_poly.entity_id
_entity_poly.type
_entity_poly.pdbx_seq_one_letter_code
_entity_poly.pdbx_strand_id
1 'polypeptide(L)'
;MEHAEDGGGDRADAADVASVRWRPWPCPSCGGKTTAIGFLVRCLGSNPPVPNLARNETIDWFKDWEARQLLSWVEGCSHFSWTDLTLTRLDEGSEHLVLFDHGTSEVVKITRPGTYGDYYEVAEDRVHQYDCTPSEYLLRMIWWQELFSAAPVTIGITESGRMVSRQKFFAGEPPTQKEVDEFLIDAGLTAVKPSCWLWKKSEAKVGAEIWVGDARADNFVSAEGGIIPIDLRIWKVPNSA
;
A
#
# COMPACT_ATOMS: atom_id res chain seq x y z
N MET A 1 25.16 -42.09 -7.22
CA MET A 1 24.16 -41.03 -7.02
C MET A 1 24.85 -39.77 -7.49
N GLU A 2 24.62 -39.46 -8.76
CA GLU A 2 25.40 -38.49 -9.54
C GLU A 2 25.05 -37.06 -9.12
N HIS A 3 26.09 -36.25 -8.94
CA HIS A 3 25.98 -34.82 -8.74
C HIS A 3 25.56 -34.17 -10.06
N ALA A 4 24.39 -33.55 -10.07
CA ALA A 4 23.93 -32.75 -11.20
C ALA A 4 24.76 -31.47 -11.27
N GLU A 5 25.38 -31.25 -12.43
CA GLU A 5 26.22 -30.10 -12.75
C GLU A 5 25.38 -28.82 -12.87
N ASP A 6 25.87 -27.76 -12.22
CA ASP A 6 25.39 -26.38 -12.34
C ASP A 6 25.49 -25.90 -13.79
N GLY A 7 24.34 -25.85 -14.46
CA GLY A 7 24.16 -25.18 -15.74
C GLY A 7 24.04 -23.68 -15.55
N GLY A 8 25.17 -23.02 -15.27
CA GLY A 8 25.30 -21.55 -15.27
C GLY A 8 25.15 -20.99 -16.70
N GLY A 9 23.91 -20.78 -17.11
CA GLY A 9 23.58 -20.06 -18.33
C GLY A 9 23.32 -18.59 -18.02
N ASP A 10 24.35 -17.75 -18.17
CA ASP A 10 24.24 -16.29 -18.25
C ASP A 10 23.45 -15.90 -19.51
N ARG A 11 22.12 -16.03 -19.45
CA ARG A 11 21.26 -15.18 -20.25
C ARG A 11 21.13 -13.88 -19.48
N ALA A 12 21.86 -12.87 -19.94
CA ALA A 12 21.44 -11.49 -19.77
C ALA A 12 20.11 -11.33 -20.53
N ASP A 13 19.03 -11.85 -19.95
CA ASP A 13 17.68 -11.61 -20.42
C ASP A 13 17.51 -10.10 -20.44
N ALA A 14 17.10 -9.57 -21.60
CA ALA A 14 16.79 -8.17 -21.76
C ALA A 14 15.93 -7.77 -20.55
N ALA A 15 16.41 -6.81 -19.76
CA ALA A 15 15.78 -6.40 -18.51
C ALA A 15 14.27 -6.35 -18.73
N ASP A 16 13.49 -7.10 -17.95
CA ASP A 16 12.04 -7.17 -18.11
C ASP A 16 11.49 -5.76 -17.85
N VAL A 17 11.25 -5.01 -18.92
CA VAL A 17 10.78 -3.62 -18.84
C VAL A 17 9.26 -3.64 -18.92
N ALA A 18 8.61 -3.01 -17.95
CA ALA A 18 7.17 -2.78 -17.98
C ALA A 18 6.89 -1.33 -18.40
N SER A 19 5.85 -1.14 -19.20
CA SER A 19 5.34 0.18 -19.58
C SER A 19 3.92 0.37 -19.07
N VAL A 20 3.68 1.48 -18.35
CA VAL A 20 2.37 1.82 -17.78
C VAL A 20 2.00 3.26 -18.16
N ARG A 21 0.84 3.44 -18.77
CA ARG A 21 0.31 4.76 -19.11
C ARG A 21 -0.33 5.42 -17.90
N TRP A 22 0.21 6.56 -17.47
CA TRP A 22 -0.16 7.20 -16.21
C TRP A 22 -0.11 8.73 -16.28
N ARG A 23 -0.59 9.38 -15.21
CA ARG A 23 -0.53 10.82 -14.98
C ARG A 23 -0.09 11.15 -13.55
N PRO A 24 0.79 12.15 -13.36
CA PRO A 24 1.09 12.69 -12.04
C PRO A 24 -0.16 13.28 -11.37
N TRP A 25 -0.38 12.91 -10.11
CA TRP A 25 -1.51 13.38 -9.32
C TRP A 25 -1.26 13.16 -7.80
N PRO A 26 -1.72 14.06 -6.90
CA PRO A 26 -2.61 15.20 -7.14
C PRO A 26 -1.93 16.32 -7.94
N CYS A 27 -2.68 16.92 -8.87
CA CYS A 27 -2.17 18.05 -9.66
C CYS A 27 -1.95 19.27 -8.76
N PRO A 28 -0.75 19.88 -8.71
CA PRO A 28 -0.48 21.04 -7.86
C PRO A 28 -1.39 22.24 -8.16
N SER A 29 -1.76 22.43 -9.43
CA SER A 29 -2.60 23.54 -9.89
C SER A 29 -4.09 23.32 -9.62
N CYS A 30 -4.62 22.11 -9.86
CA CYS A 30 -6.04 21.80 -9.64
C CYS A 30 -6.36 21.49 -8.17
N GLY A 31 -5.41 20.89 -7.45
CA GLY A 31 -5.67 20.36 -6.13
C GLY A 31 -5.81 21.43 -5.05
N GLY A 32 -5.24 22.62 -5.23
CA GLY A 32 -5.27 23.66 -4.18
C GLY A 32 -4.77 23.13 -2.82
N LYS A 33 -3.76 22.26 -2.83
CA LYS A 33 -3.23 21.48 -1.68
C LYS A 33 -4.12 20.32 -1.18
N THR A 34 -5.19 19.97 -1.90
CA THR A 34 -6.03 18.81 -1.58
C THR A 34 -5.27 17.52 -1.89
N THR A 35 -5.17 16.65 -0.89
CA THR A 35 -4.62 15.30 -1.05
C THR A 35 -5.67 14.36 -1.66
N ALA A 36 -5.20 13.20 -2.14
CA ALA A 36 -6.03 12.11 -2.62
C ALA A 36 -7.19 11.77 -1.66
N ILE A 37 -6.84 11.51 -0.40
CA ILE A 37 -7.80 11.20 0.65
C ILE A 37 -8.71 12.40 0.97
N GLY A 38 -8.16 13.63 0.97
CA GLY A 38 -8.94 14.84 1.21
C GLY A 38 -10.03 15.06 0.17
N PHE A 39 -9.78 14.67 -1.08
CA PHE A 39 -10.80 14.69 -2.14
C PHE A 39 -11.87 13.61 -1.91
N LEU A 40 -11.47 12.35 -1.66
CA LEU A 40 -12.44 11.27 -1.42
C LEU A 40 -13.35 11.55 -0.22
N VAL A 41 -12.80 12.08 0.88
CA VAL A 41 -13.59 12.51 2.05
C VAL A 41 -14.63 13.57 1.68
N ARG A 42 -14.28 14.53 0.80
CA ARG A 42 -15.24 15.53 0.31
C ARG A 42 -16.33 14.90 -0.57
N CYS A 43 -15.98 13.94 -1.43
CA CYS A 43 -16.96 13.20 -2.23
C CYS A 43 -17.94 12.43 -1.35
N LEU A 44 -17.47 11.80 -0.26
CA LEU A 44 -18.34 11.09 0.69
C LEU A 44 -19.32 12.02 1.40
N GLY A 45 -18.94 13.27 1.67
CA GLY A 45 -19.86 14.29 2.20
C GLY A 45 -21.04 14.62 1.28
N SER A 46 -20.99 14.19 0.02
CA SER A 46 -22.13 14.27 -0.92
C SER A 46 -23.18 13.16 -0.69
N ASN A 47 -22.99 12.31 0.33
CA ASN A 47 -23.86 11.20 0.74
C ASN A 47 -24.27 10.34 -0.46
N PRO A 48 -23.32 9.64 -1.11
CA PRO A 48 -23.70 8.77 -2.20
C PRO A 48 -24.65 7.69 -1.64
N PRO A 49 -25.67 7.26 -2.40
CA PRO A 49 -26.65 6.30 -1.91
C PRO A 49 -25.93 5.01 -1.55
N VAL A 50 -25.79 4.73 -0.25
CA VAL A 50 -25.21 3.48 0.25
C VAL A 50 -26.27 2.41 0.01
N PRO A 51 -26.01 1.44 -0.87
CA PRO A 51 -26.98 0.39 -1.16
C PRO A 51 -27.14 -0.50 0.09
N ASN A 52 -28.34 -1.04 0.31
CA ASN A 52 -28.61 -1.97 1.41
C ASN A 52 -28.06 -3.36 1.05
N LEU A 53 -26.74 -3.52 1.15
CA LEU A 53 -25.99 -4.72 0.79
C LEU A 53 -25.35 -5.37 2.01
N ALA A 54 -24.87 -6.61 1.84
CA ALA A 54 -23.98 -7.21 2.81
C ALA A 54 -22.68 -6.39 2.94
N ARG A 55 -21.93 -6.62 4.02
CA ARG A 55 -20.70 -5.86 4.30
C ARG A 55 -19.68 -5.91 3.15
N ASN A 56 -19.37 -7.10 2.63
CA ASN A 56 -18.40 -7.26 1.55
C ASN A 56 -18.86 -6.60 0.25
N GLU A 57 -20.15 -6.74 -0.07
CA GLU A 57 -20.76 -6.08 -1.22
C GLU A 57 -20.74 -4.55 -1.09
N THR A 58 -20.87 -4.04 0.14
CA THR A 58 -20.73 -2.61 0.44
C THR A 58 -19.29 -2.15 0.20
N ILE A 59 -18.30 -2.93 0.66
CA ILE A 59 -16.87 -2.66 0.43
C ILE A 59 -16.56 -2.65 -1.07
N ASP A 60 -17.01 -3.67 -1.82
CA ASP A 60 -16.82 -3.74 -3.27
C ASP A 60 -17.46 -2.55 -4.00
N TRP A 61 -18.66 -2.15 -3.58
CA TRP A 61 -19.30 -0.97 -4.12
C TRP A 61 -18.48 0.31 -3.88
N PHE A 62 -17.92 0.48 -2.66
CA PHE A 62 -17.05 1.63 -2.35
C PHE A 62 -15.73 1.58 -3.13
N LYS A 63 -15.13 0.39 -3.29
CA LYS A 63 -13.92 0.20 -4.11
C LYS A 63 -14.11 0.74 -5.52
N ASP A 64 -15.21 0.36 -6.16
CA ASP A 64 -15.54 0.81 -7.51
C ASP A 64 -15.91 2.30 -7.56
N TRP A 65 -16.71 2.76 -6.61
CA TRP A 65 -17.16 4.14 -6.59
C TRP A 65 -16.01 5.11 -6.36
N GLU A 66 -15.16 4.87 -5.36
CA GLU A 66 -14.01 5.73 -5.05
C GLU A 66 -12.98 5.72 -6.18
N ALA A 67 -12.69 4.55 -6.77
CA ALA A 67 -11.78 4.45 -7.91
C ALA A 67 -12.26 5.29 -9.11
N ARG A 68 -13.57 5.28 -9.39
CA ARG A 68 -14.17 6.14 -10.42
C ARG A 68 -14.08 7.62 -10.07
N GLN A 69 -14.24 8.00 -8.79
CA GLN A 69 -14.08 9.40 -8.38
C GLN A 69 -12.64 9.88 -8.59
N LEU A 70 -11.65 9.06 -8.21
CA LEU A 70 -10.24 9.38 -8.41
C LEU A 70 -9.90 9.53 -9.89
N LEU A 71 -10.33 8.57 -10.73
CA LEU A 71 -10.06 8.61 -12.16
C LEU A 71 -10.70 9.83 -12.82
N SER A 72 -11.99 10.10 -12.53
CA SER A 72 -12.71 11.28 -13.03
C SER A 72 -12.02 12.59 -12.65
N TRP A 73 -11.49 12.69 -11.42
CA TRP A 73 -10.75 13.88 -10.99
C TRP A 73 -9.44 14.07 -11.77
N VAL A 74 -8.72 12.98 -12.05
CA VAL A 74 -7.48 13.01 -12.85
C VAL A 74 -7.78 13.38 -14.31
N GLU A 75 -8.85 12.81 -14.88
CA GLU A 75 -9.28 13.07 -16.27
C GLU A 75 -9.77 14.51 -16.47
N GLY A 76 -10.39 15.10 -15.45
CA GLY A 76 -10.80 16.51 -15.45
C GLY A 76 -9.63 17.52 -15.38
N CYS A 77 -8.41 17.06 -15.14
CA CYS A 77 -7.23 17.92 -15.07
C CYS A 77 -6.61 18.16 -16.46
N SER A 78 -6.55 19.42 -16.90
CA SER A 78 -5.91 19.82 -18.16
C SER A 78 -4.40 20.08 -18.05
N HIS A 79 -3.83 20.11 -16.85
CA HIS A 79 -2.42 20.47 -16.64
C HIS A 79 -1.42 19.33 -16.94
N PHE A 80 -1.88 18.08 -16.96
CA PHE A 80 -1.04 16.92 -17.24
C PHE A 80 -1.64 16.09 -18.37
N SER A 81 -0.75 15.56 -19.23
CA SER A 81 -1.11 14.61 -20.28
C SER A 81 -0.78 13.19 -19.84
N TRP A 82 -1.43 12.20 -20.45
CA TRP A 82 -1.08 10.79 -20.22
C TRP A 82 0.32 10.54 -20.80
N THR A 83 1.20 9.97 -19.99
CA THR A 83 2.58 9.64 -20.36
C THR A 83 2.86 8.18 -20.07
N ASP A 84 3.72 7.56 -20.86
CA ASP A 84 4.18 6.20 -20.60
C ASP A 84 5.31 6.22 -19.56
N LEU A 85 5.15 5.44 -18.51
CA LEU A 85 6.19 5.14 -17.52
C LEU A 85 6.81 3.80 -17.87
N THR A 86 8.05 3.83 -18.36
CA THR A 86 8.77 2.63 -18.79
C THR A 86 9.94 2.40 -17.83
N LEU A 87 9.82 1.37 -16.99
CA LEU A 87 10.75 1.07 -15.90
C LEU A 87 11.08 -0.42 -15.83
N THR A 88 12.19 -0.76 -15.20
CA THR A 88 12.59 -2.15 -14.94
C THR A 88 11.60 -2.79 -13.97
N ARG A 89 11.06 -3.95 -14.31
CA ARG A 89 10.21 -4.73 -13.41
C ARG A 89 11.09 -5.42 -12.37
N LEU A 90 10.74 -5.25 -11.09
CA LEU A 90 11.39 -5.96 -9.98
C LEU A 90 10.58 -7.18 -9.55
N ASP A 91 9.27 -6.99 -9.38
CA ASP A 91 8.40 -8.02 -8.83
C ASP A 91 6.93 -7.80 -9.23
N GLU A 92 6.11 -8.82 -9.07
CA GLU A 92 4.66 -8.74 -9.23
C GLU A 92 3.95 -9.64 -8.21
N GLY A 93 3.20 -8.99 -7.32
CA GLY A 93 2.33 -9.65 -6.35
C GLY A 93 0.86 -9.66 -6.77
N SER A 94 0.01 -10.13 -5.87
CA SER A 94 -1.45 -10.09 -6.04
C SER A 94 -2.00 -8.65 -6.00
N GLU A 95 -1.38 -7.76 -5.22
CA GLU A 95 -1.79 -6.34 -5.06
C GLU A 95 -1.03 -5.38 -5.99
N HIS A 96 0.28 -5.60 -6.19
CA HIS A 96 1.15 -4.61 -6.83
C HIS A 96 1.98 -5.18 -7.99
N LEU A 97 2.14 -4.39 -9.05
CA LEU A 97 3.31 -4.47 -9.93
C LEU A 97 4.39 -3.54 -9.36
N VAL A 98 5.60 -4.04 -9.18
CA VAL A 98 6.71 -3.32 -8.54
C VAL A 98 7.80 -3.05 -9.58
N LEU A 99 8.07 -1.76 -9.81
CA LEU A 99 9.01 -1.28 -10.82
C LEU A 99 10.16 -0.51 -10.16
N PHE A 100 11.34 -0.55 -10.75
CA PHE A 100 12.52 0.20 -10.29
C PHE A 100 12.84 1.38 -11.21
N ASP A 101 12.93 2.56 -10.62
CA ASP A 101 13.43 3.76 -11.26
C ASP A 101 14.93 3.89 -10.98
N HIS A 102 15.75 3.44 -11.93
CA HIS A 102 17.22 3.55 -11.85
C HIS A 102 17.70 5.00 -11.72
N GLY A 103 16.93 5.97 -12.25
CA GLY A 103 17.31 7.38 -12.24
C GLY A 103 17.20 8.00 -10.84
N THR A 104 16.23 7.54 -10.04
CA THR A 104 16.00 8.07 -8.69
C THR A 104 16.32 7.08 -7.57
N SER A 105 16.65 5.82 -7.90
CA SER A 105 16.80 4.72 -6.94
C SER A 105 15.55 4.55 -6.06
N GLU A 106 14.39 4.60 -6.69
CA GLU A 106 13.09 4.46 -6.06
C GLU A 106 12.34 3.26 -6.65
N VAL A 107 11.41 2.75 -5.85
CA VAL A 107 10.45 1.74 -6.25
C VAL A 107 9.14 2.43 -6.58
N VAL A 108 8.58 2.12 -7.74
CA VAL A 108 7.24 2.52 -8.14
C VAL A 108 6.31 1.31 -8.03
N LYS A 109 5.30 1.41 -7.17
CA LYS A 109 4.27 0.40 -6.98
C LYS A 109 2.99 0.80 -7.72
N ILE A 110 2.48 -0.08 -8.57
CA ILE A 110 1.21 0.09 -9.27
C ILE A 110 0.17 -0.82 -8.63
N THR A 111 -0.75 -0.24 -7.87
CA THR A 111 -1.84 -0.96 -7.19
C THR A 111 -2.88 -1.44 -8.18
N ARG A 112 -3.11 -2.76 -8.22
CA ARG A 112 -4.07 -3.36 -9.17
C ARG A 112 -5.51 -2.93 -8.87
N PRO A 113 -6.38 -2.85 -9.89
CA PRO A 113 -7.76 -2.43 -9.70
C PRO A 113 -8.49 -3.40 -8.76
N GLY A 114 -9.23 -2.86 -7.79
CA GLY A 114 -10.02 -3.68 -6.87
C GLY A 114 -9.21 -4.42 -5.81
N THR A 115 -7.90 -4.21 -5.72
CA THR A 115 -7.04 -4.78 -4.67
C THR A 115 -6.28 -3.66 -4.00
N TYR A 116 -6.82 -3.17 -2.88
CA TYR A 116 -6.23 -2.07 -2.11
C TYR A 116 -5.68 -2.58 -0.77
N GLY A 117 -5.29 -3.86 -0.73
CA GLY A 117 -5.00 -4.64 0.46
C GLY A 117 -6.27 -5.01 1.25
N ASP A 118 -6.05 -5.40 2.49
CA ASP A 118 -7.10 -5.79 3.42
C ASP A 118 -6.81 -5.31 4.84
N TYR A 119 -7.83 -5.44 5.69
CA TYR A 119 -7.74 -5.26 7.13
C TYR A 119 -8.34 -6.46 7.84
N TYR A 120 -8.00 -6.57 9.12
CA TYR A 120 -8.46 -7.65 9.97
C TYR A 120 -9.27 -7.15 11.16
N GLU A 121 -10.28 -7.93 11.53
CA GLU A 121 -11.00 -7.81 12.78
C GLU A 121 -10.85 -9.09 13.59
N VAL A 122 -10.79 -8.95 14.92
CA VAL A 122 -10.74 -10.09 15.83
C VAL A 122 -12.04 -10.15 16.61
N ALA A 123 -12.82 -11.21 16.39
CA ALA A 123 -14.05 -11.49 17.09
C ALA A 123 -14.05 -12.96 17.52
N GLU A 124 -14.36 -13.25 18.79
CA GLU A 124 -14.44 -14.62 19.30
C GLU A 124 -13.18 -15.47 19.03
N ASP A 125 -11.99 -14.85 19.17
CA ASP A 125 -10.67 -15.44 18.84
C ASP A 125 -10.50 -15.86 17.35
N ARG A 126 -11.41 -15.44 16.47
CA ARG A 126 -11.29 -15.60 15.02
C ARG A 126 -10.84 -14.30 14.39
N VAL A 127 -9.98 -14.44 13.39
CA VAL A 127 -9.54 -13.34 12.53
C VAL A 127 -10.43 -13.33 11.31
N HIS A 128 -11.13 -12.22 11.10
CA HIS A 128 -11.94 -11.94 9.92
C HIS A 128 -11.18 -10.97 9.03
N GLN A 129 -11.04 -11.30 7.75
CA GLN A 129 -10.34 -10.50 6.75
C GLN A 129 -11.35 -9.81 5.84
N TYR A 130 -11.11 -8.54 5.54
CA TYR A 130 -11.95 -7.72 4.67
C TYR A 130 -11.09 -6.89 3.74
N ASP A 131 -11.49 -6.75 2.49
CA ASP A 131 -10.81 -5.88 1.53
C ASP A 131 -10.84 -4.41 1.98
N CYS A 132 -9.82 -3.66 1.57
CA CYS A 132 -9.79 -2.22 1.73
C CYS A 132 -10.39 -1.49 0.52
N THR A 133 -10.93 -0.29 0.77
CA THR A 133 -11.27 0.71 -0.24
C THR A 133 -10.04 1.57 -0.61
N PRO A 134 -10.07 2.33 -1.73
CA PRO A 134 -9.06 3.33 -2.03
C PRO A 134 -8.80 4.33 -0.89
N SER A 135 -9.83 4.82 -0.20
CA SER A 135 -9.69 5.75 0.91
C SER A 135 -8.98 5.11 2.11
N GLU A 136 -9.29 3.85 2.43
CA GLU A 136 -8.60 3.09 3.47
C GLU A 136 -7.13 2.84 3.12
N TYR A 137 -6.81 2.53 1.86
CA TYR A 137 -5.43 2.41 1.39
C TYR A 137 -4.65 3.73 1.46
N LEU A 138 -5.29 4.86 1.14
CA LEU A 138 -4.64 6.17 1.28
C LEU A 138 -4.42 6.55 2.74
N LEU A 139 -5.36 6.20 3.63
CA LEU A 139 -5.20 6.38 5.08
C LEU A 139 -4.08 5.49 5.63
N ARG A 140 -3.90 4.27 5.10
CA ARG A 140 -2.77 3.39 5.45
C ARG A 140 -1.44 4.08 5.29
N MET A 141 -1.22 4.83 4.21
CA MET A 141 0.03 5.56 3.96
C MET A 141 0.29 6.63 5.03
N ILE A 142 -0.77 7.29 5.53
CA ILE A 142 -0.65 8.28 6.61
C ILE A 142 -0.20 7.59 7.90
N TRP A 143 -0.87 6.50 8.28
CA TRP A 143 -0.49 5.76 9.49
C TRP A 143 0.90 5.14 9.40
N TRP A 144 1.28 4.66 8.22
CA TRP A 144 2.63 4.17 7.97
C TRP A 144 3.66 5.29 8.16
N GLN A 145 3.39 6.48 7.63
CA GLN A 145 4.29 7.62 7.77
C GLN A 145 4.46 8.00 9.25
N GLU A 146 3.37 8.02 10.00
CA GLU A 146 3.39 8.32 11.44
C GLU A 146 4.13 7.26 12.27
N LEU A 147 3.99 5.98 11.94
CA LEU A 147 4.61 4.88 12.69
C LEU A 147 6.08 4.68 12.35
N PHE A 148 6.44 4.73 11.07
CA PHE A 148 7.75 4.25 10.58
C PHE A 148 8.50 5.23 9.70
N SER A 149 7.89 6.38 9.35
CA SER A 149 8.52 7.41 8.49
C SER A 149 9.05 6.91 7.14
N ALA A 150 8.51 5.80 6.63
CA ALA A 150 8.95 5.12 5.41
C ALA A 150 7.80 4.82 4.44
N ALA A 151 6.69 5.56 4.57
CA ALA A 151 5.50 5.30 3.77
C ALA A 151 5.73 5.57 2.28
N PRO A 152 5.15 4.75 1.40
CA PRO A 152 4.98 5.14 0.00
C PRO A 152 4.16 6.43 -0.13
N VAL A 153 4.52 7.24 -1.12
CA VAL A 153 3.78 8.45 -1.49
C VAL A 153 3.02 8.17 -2.78
N THR A 154 1.70 8.38 -2.78
CA THR A 154 0.91 8.31 -4.01
C THR A 154 1.27 9.49 -4.90
N ILE A 155 1.76 9.20 -6.10
CA ILE A 155 2.27 10.18 -7.06
C ILE A 155 1.42 10.28 -8.33
N GLY A 156 0.49 9.35 -8.55
CA GLY A 156 -0.37 9.40 -9.72
C GLY A 156 -1.38 8.29 -9.85
N ILE A 157 -2.04 8.28 -11.01
CA ILE A 157 -3.08 7.32 -11.39
C ILE A 157 -2.83 6.88 -12.84
N THR A 158 -3.08 5.61 -13.14
CA THR A 158 -3.03 5.06 -14.51
C THR A 158 -4.33 5.31 -15.27
N GLU A 159 -4.34 5.13 -16.59
CA GLU A 159 -5.57 5.26 -17.40
C GLU A 159 -6.69 4.29 -16.98
N SER A 160 -6.33 3.15 -16.38
CA SER A 160 -7.29 2.19 -15.84
C SER A 160 -7.66 2.46 -14.37
N GLY A 161 -7.34 3.62 -13.81
CA GLY A 161 -7.67 3.98 -12.43
C GLY A 161 -6.79 3.35 -11.35
N ARG A 162 -5.67 2.70 -11.71
CA ARG A 162 -4.71 2.14 -10.73
C ARG A 162 -3.92 3.24 -10.05
N MET A 163 -3.73 3.12 -8.73
CA MET A 163 -2.85 4.02 -7.98
C MET A 163 -1.38 3.75 -8.28
N VAL A 164 -0.62 4.84 -8.46
CA VAL A 164 0.83 4.82 -8.63
C VAL A 164 1.43 5.44 -7.38
N SER A 165 2.19 4.64 -6.64
CA SER A 165 2.89 5.08 -5.43
C SER A 165 4.40 4.92 -5.60
N ARG A 166 5.16 5.76 -4.91
CA ARG A 166 6.62 5.79 -4.96
C ARG A 166 7.19 5.66 -3.56
N GLN A 167 8.24 4.87 -3.43
CA GLN A 167 8.94 4.63 -2.16
C GLN A 167 10.45 4.60 -2.44
N LYS A 168 11.26 5.06 -1.49
CA LYS A 168 12.70 4.87 -1.57
C LYS A 168 13.02 3.37 -1.65
N PHE A 169 13.93 2.98 -2.53
CA PHE A 169 14.45 1.61 -2.50
C PHE A 169 15.47 1.48 -1.38
N PHE A 170 15.33 0.44 -0.57
CA PHE A 170 16.26 0.11 0.50
C PHE A 170 17.01 -1.15 0.12
N ALA A 171 18.31 -1.03 -0.11
CA ALA A 171 19.18 -2.17 -0.30
C ALA A 171 19.50 -2.78 1.07
N GLY A 172 19.38 -4.09 1.18
CA GLY A 172 19.61 -4.82 2.42
C GLY A 172 19.16 -6.27 2.31
N GLU A 173 19.33 -7.02 3.39
CA GLU A 173 18.91 -8.41 3.48
C GLU A 173 17.56 -8.50 4.22
N PRO A 174 16.73 -9.52 3.95
CA PRO A 174 15.55 -9.78 4.75
C PRO A 174 15.96 -10.05 6.22
N PRO A 175 15.39 -9.34 7.22
CA PRO A 175 15.61 -9.67 8.62
C PRO A 175 14.98 -11.03 8.97
N THR A 176 15.36 -11.61 10.10
CA THR A 176 14.63 -12.73 10.68
C THR A 176 13.30 -12.25 11.27
N GLN A 177 12.31 -13.15 11.41
CA GLN A 177 11.05 -12.79 12.04
C GLN A 177 11.24 -12.30 13.49
N LYS A 178 12.21 -12.88 14.22
CA LYS A 178 12.51 -12.45 15.58
C LYS A 178 12.96 -10.98 15.64
N GLU A 179 13.81 -10.57 14.70
CA GLU A 179 14.28 -9.17 14.61
C GLU A 179 13.13 -8.22 14.24
N VAL A 180 12.19 -8.65 13.38
CA VAL A 180 10.96 -7.89 13.09
C VAL A 180 10.10 -7.74 14.33
N ASP A 181 9.90 -8.81 15.09
CA ASP A 181 9.11 -8.78 16.32
C ASP A 181 9.73 -7.82 17.35
N GLU A 182 11.06 -7.88 17.54
CA GLU A 182 11.81 -6.96 18.41
C GLU A 182 11.67 -5.50 17.93
N PHE A 183 11.82 -5.25 16.63
CA PHE A 183 11.60 -3.92 16.03
C PHE A 183 10.20 -3.35 16.31
N LEU A 184 9.15 -4.18 16.19
CA LEU A 184 7.78 -3.74 16.43
C LEU A 184 7.51 -3.48 17.91
N ILE A 185 8.09 -4.29 18.81
CA ILE A 185 8.04 -4.05 20.25
C ILE A 185 8.71 -2.72 20.60
N ASP A 186 9.89 -2.46 20.05
CA ASP A 186 10.64 -1.21 20.27
C ASP A 186 9.91 0.01 19.73
N ALA A 187 9.14 -0.15 18.64
CA ALA A 187 8.24 0.88 18.10
C ALA A 187 6.97 1.10 18.97
N GLY A 188 6.82 0.36 20.06
CA GLY A 188 5.71 0.45 21.01
C GLY A 188 4.45 -0.29 20.57
N LEU A 189 4.58 -1.27 19.66
CA LEU A 189 3.48 -2.14 19.29
C LEU A 189 3.40 -3.36 20.22
N THR A 190 2.21 -3.91 20.34
CA THR A 190 1.91 -5.13 21.07
C THR A 190 1.29 -6.14 20.12
N ALA A 191 1.70 -7.41 20.23
CA ALA A 191 1.13 -8.44 19.38
C ALA A 191 -0.34 -8.70 19.77
N VAL A 192 -1.21 -8.76 18.76
CA VAL A 192 -2.60 -9.19 18.90
C VAL A 192 -2.70 -10.69 18.71
N LYS A 193 -2.12 -11.19 17.61
CA LYS A 193 -2.08 -12.61 17.26
C LYS A 193 -0.78 -12.90 16.51
N PRO A 194 0.30 -13.32 17.21
CA PRO A 194 1.61 -13.53 16.60
C PRO A 194 1.59 -14.49 15.41
N SER A 195 0.78 -15.55 15.48
CA SER A 195 0.63 -16.53 14.39
C SER A 195 -0.02 -15.97 13.13
N CYS A 196 -0.55 -14.75 13.17
CA CYS A 196 -1.12 -14.03 12.03
C CYS A 196 -0.35 -12.74 11.72
N TRP A 197 0.84 -12.54 12.32
CA TRP A 197 1.66 -11.32 12.17
C TRP A 197 0.86 -10.04 12.40
N LEU A 198 0.01 -10.07 13.42
CA LEU A 198 -0.94 -9.00 13.73
C LEU A 198 -0.54 -8.27 15.01
N TRP A 199 -0.38 -6.97 14.89
CA TRP A 199 0.15 -6.07 15.91
C TRP A 199 -0.75 -4.86 16.09
N LYS A 200 -0.67 -4.19 17.23
CA LYS A 200 -1.40 -2.95 17.49
C LYS A 200 -0.66 -1.97 18.37
N LYS A 201 -0.99 -0.70 18.23
CA LYS A 201 -0.57 0.39 19.10
C LYS A 201 -1.78 1.23 19.50
N SER A 202 -1.95 1.51 20.79
CA SER A 202 -2.98 2.43 21.25
C SER A 202 -2.59 3.86 20.93
N GLU A 203 -3.48 4.64 20.31
CA GLU A 203 -3.30 6.06 20.03
C GLU A 203 -4.33 6.88 20.83
N ALA A 204 -3.89 7.36 22.00
CA ALA A 204 -4.75 8.06 22.96
C ALA A 204 -5.34 9.35 22.38
N LYS A 205 -4.62 10.07 21.50
CA LYS A 205 -5.10 11.34 20.95
C LYS A 205 -6.35 11.19 20.08
N VAL A 206 -6.51 10.04 19.43
CA VAL A 206 -7.61 9.77 18.51
C VAL A 206 -8.61 8.74 19.03
N GLY A 207 -8.42 8.29 20.27
CA GLY A 207 -9.30 7.33 20.94
C GLY A 207 -9.45 6.02 20.18
N ALA A 208 -8.35 5.48 19.65
CA ALA A 208 -8.38 4.28 18.81
C ALA A 208 -7.09 3.45 18.94
N GLU A 209 -7.12 2.27 18.35
CA GLU A 209 -5.94 1.45 18.10
C GLU A 209 -5.53 1.56 16.64
N ILE A 210 -4.23 1.61 16.37
CA ILE A 210 -3.66 1.47 15.03
C ILE A 210 -3.13 0.04 14.94
N TRP A 211 -3.69 -0.72 14.01
CA TRP A 211 -3.34 -2.11 13.80
C TRP A 211 -2.40 -2.23 12.61
N VAL A 212 -1.42 -3.13 12.73
CA VAL A 212 -0.45 -3.48 11.69
C VAL A 212 -0.58 -4.97 11.42
N GLY A 213 -0.92 -5.31 10.19
CA GLY A 213 -1.01 -6.67 9.68
C GLY A 213 0.06 -6.92 8.62
N ASP A 214 0.20 -8.20 8.27
CA ASP A 214 1.20 -8.68 7.32
C ASP A 214 2.64 -8.34 7.73
N ALA A 215 2.92 -8.33 9.04
CA ALA A 215 4.25 -8.04 9.58
C ALA A 215 5.21 -9.24 9.51
N ARG A 216 5.30 -9.86 8.32
CA ARG A 216 6.20 -10.97 8.01
C ARG A 216 7.60 -10.45 7.67
N ALA A 217 8.62 -11.25 7.96
CA ALA A 217 10.02 -10.94 7.65
C ALA A 217 10.29 -10.46 6.21
N ASP A 218 9.61 -11.02 5.21
CA ASP A 218 9.74 -10.66 3.80
C ASP A 218 9.18 -9.27 3.45
N ASN A 219 8.38 -8.68 4.34
CA ASN A 219 7.84 -7.33 4.21
C ASN A 219 8.71 -6.26 4.88
N PHE A 220 9.93 -6.62 5.29
CA PHE A 220 10.94 -5.73 5.86
C PHE A 220 12.30 -5.92 5.19
N VAL A 221 13.13 -4.88 5.29
CA VAL A 221 14.53 -4.92 4.86
C VAL A 221 15.41 -4.48 6.02
N SER A 222 16.47 -5.24 6.29
CA SER A 222 17.55 -4.84 7.19
C SER A 222 18.58 -4.02 6.39
N ALA A 223 18.54 -2.71 6.55
CA ALA A 223 19.36 -1.75 5.80
C ALA A 223 20.36 -1.02 6.70
N GLU A 224 21.24 -0.22 6.09
CA GLU A 224 22.10 0.72 6.83
C GLU A 224 21.22 1.74 7.58
N GLY A 225 21.12 1.58 8.91
CA GLY A 225 20.28 2.41 9.77
C GLY A 225 19.14 1.66 10.49
N GLY A 226 18.93 0.37 10.19
CA GLY A 226 18.00 -0.49 10.92
C GLY A 226 16.99 -1.21 10.02
N ILE A 227 15.94 -1.73 10.64
CA ILE A 227 14.86 -2.46 9.97
C ILE A 227 13.84 -1.47 9.41
N ILE A 228 13.48 -1.66 8.14
CA ILE A 228 12.59 -0.75 7.42
C ILE A 228 11.43 -1.56 6.84
N PRO A 229 10.18 -1.25 7.19
CA PRO A 229 9.03 -1.88 6.56
C PRO A 229 8.89 -1.43 5.11
N ILE A 230 8.63 -2.37 4.21
CA ILE A 230 8.46 -2.12 2.78
C ILE A 230 7.07 -2.50 2.26
N ASP A 231 6.33 -3.41 2.91
CA ASP A 231 4.97 -3.81 2.48
C ASP A 231 4.06 -4.20 3.65
N LEU A 232 3.50 -3.21 4.36
CA LEU A 232 2.63 -3.43 5.52
C LEU A 232 1.17 -3.07 5.26
N ARG A 233 0.28 -3.74 6.00
CA ARG A 233 -1.14 -3.39 6.10
C ARG A 233 -1.36 -2.64 7.40
N ILE A 234 -1.92 -1.43 7.32
CA ILE A 234 -2.12 -0.58 8.51
C ILE A 234 -3.51 0.05 8.44
N TRP A 235 -4.28 -0.10 9.51
CA TRP A 235 -5.63 0.46 9.62
C TRP A 235 -5.93 0.89 11.06
N LYS A 236 -6.99 1.69 11.19
CA LYS A 236 -7.48 2.18 12.47
C LYS A 236 -8.64 1.31 12.93
N VAL A 237 -8.63 0.90 14.19
CA VAL A 237 -9.73 0.21 14.87
C VAL A 237 -10.24 1.12 15.98
N PRO A 238 -11.51 1.57 15.96
CA PRO A 238 -12.07 2.36 17.06
C PRO A 238 -11.98 1.60 18.38
N ASN A 239 -11.67 2.30 19.49
CA ASN A 239 -11.77 1.67 20.80
C ASN A 239 -13.23 1.27 21.02
N SER A 240 -13.48 0.00 21.36
CA SER A 240 -14.79 -0.44 21.84
C SER A 240 -15.13 0.39 23.08
N ALA A 241 -16.17 1.21 22.98
CA ALA A 241 -16.72 1.97 24.10
C ALA A 241 -17.40 1.06 25.12
#